data_AF-A0A5D4MHV0-F1
#
_entry.id   AF-A0A5D4MHV0-F1
#
_cell.length_a   1.000
_cell.length_b   1.000
_cell.length_c   1.000
_cell.angle_alpha   90.00
_cell.angle_beta   90.00
_cell.angle_gamma   90.00
#
_symmetry.space_group_name_H-M   'P 1'
#
loop_
_entity.id
_entity.type
_entity.pdbx_description
1 polymer ?
#
loop_
_entity_poly.entity_id
_entity_poly.type
_entity_poly.pdbx_seq_one_letter_code
_entity_poly.pdbx_strand_id
1 'polypeptide(L)'
;MDTELIISIVLLITLAEIFAVILFVKHRRGDIEGNPFITLIKKEWLLLYYAFFRWKPKEKDSPGVQTFYYHKGSLYFWLFLALLHEQVIEGIVFHIYLKEVDPLRANILLFLHVYSILYILGDYNLVRNSPIEIIKNKVKMKIGARRELTFHVKDVEVIQPAKVQYHKSGGMVHEKNVFHAGALPRVLTRIFGVTDELKYEILFKKPLYARGYFGQKKEVTKALIYMDQADALIEAIKTRMDSYNDTDDEAAYVEVQERKPSLINWKVYFILLILNVLGASAIAPYAMARENYHEIMGLSELAFTMYYVVQVFLEAGILLFIALWLARRTGVKIPIIESISGKGKMVKNLHKKVVVSALYGVLAGAAIIIFSLMVSKRLGVDNSSLNEPSWWLGVIGSFGAAVNEESIFRLFLITFLIWMFMKLKKGRSTFTNWTAIILASLVFGLMHYSVASSAYEMTLGIFVSMLVINGLGGIVFGALFVYIGLEFAIIAHFTADITLHVIGPFIAEVFSLGK
;
A
#
# COMPACT_ATOMS: atom_id res chain seq x y z
N MET A 1 20.37 -15.54 -13.36
CA MET A 1 19.06 -15.70 -12.70
C MET A 1 18.04 -15.82 -13.81
N ASP A 2 17.29 -16.91 -13.89
CA ASP A 2 16.30 -17.11 -14.95
C ASP A 2 15.21 -16.02 -14.89
N THR A 3 14.71 -15.58 -16.05
CA THR A 3 13.72 -14.51 -16.20
C THR A 3 12.49 -14.76 -15.32
N GLU A 4 12.05 -16.01 -15.20
CA GLU A 4 10.94 -16.41 -14.33
C GLU A 4 11.20 -16.18 -12.85
N LEU A 5 12.44 -16.41 -12.40
CA LEU A 5 12.84 -16.18 -11.01
C LEU A 5 12.91 -14.67 -10.72
N ILE A 6 13.37 -13.86 -11.68
CA ILE A 6 13.33 -12.40 -11.58
C ILE A 6 11.89 -11.92 -11.43
N ILE A 7 10.98 -12.39 -12.31
CA ILE A 7 9.56 -12.03 -12.27
C ILE A 7 8.94 -12.40 -10.91
N SER A 8 9.22 -13.60 -10.42
CA SER A 8 8.71 -14.08 -9.12
C SER A 8 9.20 -13.20 -7.95
N ILE A 9 10.48 -12.82 -7.96
CA ILE A 9 11.06 -11.94 -6.94
C ILE A 9 10.41 -10.55 -6.99
N VAL A 10 10.25 -9.98 -8.19
CA VAL A 10 9.59 -8.68 -8.37
C VAL A 10 8.16 -8.72 -7.83
N LEU A 11 7.39 -9.75 -8.18
CA LEU A 11 6.02 -9.93 -7.68
C LEU A 11 5.97 -10.02 -6.14
N LEU A 12 6.88 -10.78 -5.53
CA LEU A 12 6.95 -10.90 -4.06
C LEU A 12 7.30 -9.57 -3.39
N ILE A 13 8.24 -8.81 -3.95
CA ILE A 13 8.62 -7.48 -3.43
C ILE A 13 7.42 -6.55 -3.53
N THR A 14 6.73 -6.50 -4.68
CA THR A 14 5.54 -5.66 -4.86
C THR A 14 4.43 -6.02 -3.86
N LEU A 15 4.16 -7.31 -3.66
CA LEU A 15 3.18 -7.76 -2.66
C LEU A 15 3.58 -7.36 -1.22
N ALA A 16 4.86 -7.46 -0.88
CA ALA A 16 5.38 -7.04 0.41
C ALA A 16 5.24 -5.52 0.64
N GLU A 17 5.51 -4.71 -0.39
CA GLU A 17 5.32 -3.26 -0.35
C GLU A 17 3.85 -2.87 -0.15
N ILE A 18 2.94 -3.48 -0.92
CA ILE A 18 1.49 -3.27 -0.77
C ILE A 18 1.05 -3.62 0.66
N PHE A 19 1.49 -4.77 1.18
CA PHE A 19 1.19 -5.19 2.54
C PHE A 19 1.72 -4.20 3.60
N ALA A 20 2.95 -3.70 3.42
CA ALA A 20 3.54 -2.69 4.30
C ALA A 20 2.74 -1.37 4.29
N VAL A 21 2.31 -0.91 3.11
CA VAL A 21 1.45 0.28 2.97
C VAL A 21 0.12 0.08 3.69
N ILE A 22 -0.52 -1.08 3.55
CA ILE A 22 -1.77 -1.40 4.26
C ILE A 22 -1.59 -1.34 5.77
N LEU A 23 -0.52 -1.95 6.31
CA LEU A 23 -0.22 -1.92 7.74
C LEU A 23 0.04 -0.49 8.23
N PHE A 24 0.82 0.28 7.48
CA PHE A 24 1.09 1.68 7.78
C PHE A 24 -0.19 2.52 7.82
N VAL A 25 -1.08 2.34 6.84
CA VAL A 25 -2.37 3.02 6.76
C VAL A 25 -3.22 2.72 8.00
N LYS A 26 -3.38 1.43 8.33
CA LYS A 26 -4.16 0.99 9.49
C LYS A 26 -3.58 1.52 10.81
N HIS A 27 -2.26 1.49 10.97
CA HIS A 27 -1.59 2.05 12.14
C HIS A 27 -1.85 3.56 12.29
N ARG A 28 -1.71 4.31 11.20
CA ARG A 28 -1.97 5.76 11.22
C ARG A 28 -3.43 6.12 11.50
N ARG A 29 -4.37 5.26 11.08
CA ARG A 29 -5.80 5.40 11.40
C ARG A 29 -6.14 5.05 12.86
N GLY A 30 -5.19 4.50 13.62
CA GLY A 30 -5.45 4.01 14.98
C GLY A 30 -6.12 2.65 15.01
N ASP A 31 -6.30 2.00 13.85
CA ASP A 31 -6.88 0.65 13.74
C ASP A 31 -5.89 -0.43 14.22
N ILE A 32 -4.60 -0.09 14.35
CA ILE A 32 -3.56 -0.96 14.92
C ILE A 32 -2.93 -0.27 16.12
N GLU A 33 -2.85 -1.01 17.23
CA GLU A 33 -2.17 -0.60 18.44
C GLU A 33 -0.65 -0.82 18.34
N GLY A 34 0.13 0.23 18.63
CA GLY A 34 1.59 0.21 18.48
C GLY A 34 2.06 0.13 17.03
N ASN A 35 3.37 0.13 16.81
CA ASN A 35 3.93 0.05 15.45
C ASN A 35 3.78 -1.40 14.90
N PRO A 36 3.12 -1.59 13.74
CA PRO A 36 2.86 -2.92 13.18
C PRO A 36 4.14 -3.66 12.76
N PHE A 37 5.17 -2.95 12.30
CA PHE A 37 6.44 -3.55 11.87
C PHE A 37 7.26 -4.04 13.07
N ILE A 38 7.30 -3.26 14.15
CA ILE A 38 7.89 -3.70 15.42
C ILE A 38 7.10 -4.89 15.98
N THR A 39 5.77 -4.86 15.87
CA THR A 39 4.91 -5.96 16.32
C THR A 39 5.15 -7.24 15.52
N LEU A 40 5.35 -7.13 14.20
CA LEU A 40 5.74 -8.23 13.33
C LEU A 40 7.06 -8.85 13.80
N ILE A 41 8.12 -8.05 13.95
CA ILE A 41 9.43 -8.54 14.41
C ILE A 41 9.35 -9.19 15.79
N LYS A 42 8.63 -8.57 16.74
CA LYS A 42 8.41 -9.16 18.08
C LYS A 42 7.70 -10.50 18.01
N LYS A 43 6.72 -10.64 17.11
CA LYS A 43 6.00 -11.90 16.91
C LYS A 43 6.92 -12.98 16.35
N GLU A 44 7.75 -12.66 15.35
CA GLU A 44 8.71 -13.60 14.78
C GLU A 44 9.67 -14.12 15.85
N TRP A 45 10.27 -13.23 16.65
CA TRP A 45 11.13 -13.63 17.76
C TRP A 45 10.40 -14.45 18.83
N LEU A 46 9.14 -14.11 19.13
CA LEU A 46 8.33 -14.86 20.08
C LEU A 46 8.09 -16.29 19.58
N LEU A 47 7.72 -16.45 18.30
CA LEU A 47 7.48 -17.76 17.71
C LEU A 47 8.76 -18.60 17.71
N LEU A 48 9.89 -18.05 17.27
CA LEU A 48 11.18 -18.73 17.33
C LEU A 48 11.56 -19.11 18.76
N TYR A 49 11.31 -18.23 19.74
CA TYR A 49 11.56 -18.55 21.14
C TYR A 49 10.75 -19.77 21.63
N TYR A 50 9.46 -19.84 21.28
CA TYR A 50 8.62 -20.99 21.61
C TYR A 50 8.93 -22.24 20.77
N ALA A 51 9.53 -22.08 19.59
CA ALA A 51 10.00 -23.18 18.76
C ALA A 51 11.24 -23.85 19.34
N PHE A 52 12.18 -23.08 19.92
CA PHE A 52 13.44 -23.62 20.42
C PHE A 52 13.49 -23.84 21.93
N PHE A 53 12.91 -22.94 22.73
CA PHE A 53 13.25 -22.84 24.16
C PHE A 53 12.11 -23.15 25.12
N ARG A 54 10.83 -23.05 24.69
CA ARG A 54 9.70 -23.17 25.63
C ARG A 54 8.57 -24.07 25.14
N TRP A 55 8.74 -25.38 25.34
CA TRP A 55 7.82 -26.41 24.84
C TRP A 55 6.75 -26.85 25.83
N LYS A 56 6.91 -26.57 27.13
CA LYS A 56 5.96 -26.95 28.19
C LYS A 56 5.44 -25.71 28.93
N PRO A 57 4.15 -25.69 29.31
CA PRO A 57 3.59 -24.64 30.17
C PRO A 57 4.33 -24.55 31.50
N LYS A 58 4.31 -23.37 32.12
CA LYS A 58 4.84 -23.21 33.48
C LYS A 58 3.79 -23.71 34.46
N GLU A 59 4.10 -24.76 35.22
CA GLU A 59 3.18 -25.37 36.20
C GLU A 59 3.05 -24.58 37.51
N LYS A 60 3.76 -23.46 37.68
CA LYS A 60 3.64 -22.65 38.90
C LYS A 60 2.36 -21.83 38.87
N ASP A 61 1.38 -22.24 39.66
CA ASP A 61 0.28 -21.40 40.11
C ASP A 61 0.86 -20.11 40.70
N SER A 62 0.61 -19.00 40.01
CA SER A 62 0.93 -17.70 40.57
C SER A 62 -0.14 -17.39 41.62
N PRO A 63 0.21 -16.98 42.85
CA PRO A 63 -0.78 -16.69 43.89
C PRO A 63 -1.86 -15.74 43.37
N GLY A 64 -3.13 -16.17 43.43
CA GLY A 64 -4.28 -15.38 42.99
C GLY A 64 -4.61 -15.41 41.49
N VAL A 65 -3.92 -16.23 40.68
CA VAL A 65 -4.18 -16.41 39.24
C VAL A 65 -4.76 -17.80 38.97
N GLN A 66 -5.97 -17.88 38.42
CA GLN A 66 -6.55 -19.13 37.94
C GLN A 66 -6.29 -19.28 36.44
N THR A 67 -5.89 -20.48 35.99
CA THR A 67 -5.49 -20.73 34.58
C THR A 67 -6.32 -21.84 33.93
N PHE A 68 -6.71 -21.63 32.67
CA PHE A 68 -7.56 -22.53 31.89
C PHE A 68 -6.98 -22.78 30.50
N TYR A 69 -6.82 -24.06 30.11
CA TYR A 69 -6.11 -24.43 28.89
C TYR A 69 -7.09 -24.79 27.76
N TYR A 70 -7.20 -23.92 26.74
CA TYR A 70 -8.11 -24.12 25.59
C TYR A 70 -7.57 -25.04 24.49
N HIS A 71 -6.30 -25.43 24.54
CA HIS A 71 -5.69 -26.28 23.52
C HIS A 71 -5.94 -27.78 23.76
N LYS A 72 -6.27 -28.16 25.01
CA LYS A 72 -6.54 -29.56 25.37
C LYS A 72 -7.88 -29.97 24.73
N GLY A 73 -7.86 -31.08 24.01
CA GLY A 73 -9.01 -31.61 23.25
C GLY A 73 -9.39 -30.83 21.98
N SER A 74 -8.67 -29.76 21.65
CA SER A 74 -8.91 -29.02 20.40
C SER A 74 -8.41 -29.80 19.18
N LEU A 75 -9.13 -29.67 18.07
CA LEU A 75 -8.73 -30.11 16.73
C LEU A 75 -7.40 -29.49 16.28
N TYR A 76 -6.97 -28.40 16.91
CA TYR A 76 -5.70 -27.75 16.58
C TYR A 76 -4.48 -28.66 16.77
N PHE A 77 -4.51 -29.60 17.72
CA PHE A 77 -3.42 -30.57 17.88
C PHE A 77 -3.26 -31.48 16.65
N TRP A 78 -4.37 -32.01 16.14
CA TRP A 78 -4.36 -32.89 14.98
C TRP A 78 -3.94 -32.15 13.71
N LEU A 79 -4.42 -30.90 13.55
CA LEU A 79 -3.96 -30.04 12.47
C LEU A 79 -2.45 -29.76 12.55
N PHE A 80 -1.95 -29.39 13.73
CA PHE A 80 -0.53 -29.19 13.96
C PHE A 80 0.28 -30.42 13.55
N LEU A 81 -0.17 -31.61 13.96
CA LEU A 81 0.48 -32.86 13.63
C LEU A 81 0.48 -33.10 12.12
N ALA A 82 -0.66 -32.95 11.45
CA ALA A 82 -0.78 -33.14 10.01
C ALA A 82 0.15 -32.23 9.22
N LEU A 83 0.11 -30.91 9.49
CA LEU A 83 0.95 -29.92 8.82
C LEU A 83 2.45 -30.16 9.06
N LEU A 84 2.83 -30.58 10.27
CA LEU A 84 4.22 -30.87 10.58
C LEU A 84 4.73 -32.07 9.77
N HIS A 85 3.93 -33.14 9.65
CA HIS A 85 4.30 -34.32 8.86
C HIS A 85 4.41 -33.98 7.38
N GLU A 86 3.43 -33.25 6.84
CA GLU A 86 3.42 -32.78 5.46
C GLU A 86 4.69 -31.98 5.15
N GLN A 87 5.03 -30.99 5.99
CA GLN A 87 6.20 -30.15 5.76
C GLN A 87 7.52 -30.94 5.75
N VAL A 88 7.64 -31.99 6.56
CA VAL A 88 8.84 -32.85 6.60
C VAL A 88 8.91 -33.73 5.34
N ILE A 89 7.81 -34.40 4.99
CA ILE A 89 7.77 -35.31 3.84
C ILE A 89 8.02 -34.53 2.55
N GLU A 90 7.25 -33.46 2.32
CA GLU A 90 7.40 -32.62 1.13
C GLU A 90 8.80 -32.00 1.05
N GLY A 91 9.34 -31.53 2.17
CA GLY A 91 10.68 -30.93 2.20
C GLY A 91 11.76 -31.90 1.75
N ILE A 92 11.67 -33.16 2.18
CA ILE A 92 12.61 -34.22 1.75
C ILE A 92 12.37 -34.57 0.27
N VAL A 93 11.13 -34.80 -0.13
CA VAL A 93 10.77 -35.21 -1.50
C VAL A 93 11.18 -34.15 -2.52
N PHE A 94 10.78 -32.89 -2.33
CA PHE A 94 11.13 -31.81 -3.24
C PHE A 94 12.63 -31.52 -3.27
N HIS A 95 13.32 -31.62 -2.14
CA HIS A 95 14.77 -31.44 -2.13
C HIS A 95 15.49 -32.54 -2.93
N ILE A 96 15.12 -33.81 -2.75
CA ILE A 96 15.70 -34.92 -3.52
C ILE A 96 15.39 -34.78 -5.02
N TYR A 97 14.15 -34.41 -5.35
CA TYR A 97 13.70 -34.28 -6.74
C TYR A 97 14.38 -33.10 -7.47
N LEU A 98 14.53 -31.95 -6.80
CA LEU A 98 15.02 -30.73 -7.44
C LEU A 98 16.53 -30.53 -7.34
N LYS A 99 17.24 -31.18 -6.40
CA LYS A 99 18.68 -30.93 -6.18
C LYS A 99 19.54 -31.15 -7.44
N GLU A 100 19.13 -32.04 -8.34
CA GLU A 100 19.88 -32.37 -9.56
C GLU A 100 19.52 -31.44 -10.73
N VAL A 101 18.26 -30.97 -10.79
CA VAL A 101 17.75 -30.15 -11.89
C VAL A 101 17.94 -28.66 -11.62
N ASP A 102 17.64 -28.21 -10.41
CA ASP A 102 17.76 -26.81 -9.98
C ASP A 102 18.21 -26.74 -8.50
N PRO A 103 19.52 -26.82 -8.24
CA PRO A 103 20.07 -26.82 -6.89
C PRO A 103 19.71 -25.56 -6.09
N LEU A 104 19.56 -24.41 -6.76
CA LEU A 104 19.23 -23.15 -6.11
C LEU A 104 17.80 -23.18 -5.56
N ARG A 105 16.82 -23.53 -6.40
CA ARG A 105 15.41 -23.65 -5.97
C ARG A 105 15.24 -24.75 -4.91
N ALA A 106 15.97 -25.86 -5.04
CA ALA A 106 15.97 -26.94 -4.04
C ALA A 106 16.43 -26.45 -2.64
N ASN A 107 17.47 -25.61 -2.58
CA ASN A 107 17.97 -25.04 -1.33
C ASN A 107 17.03 -23.97 -0.76
N ILE A 108 16.46 -23.12 -1.61
CA ILE A 108 15.45 -22.12 -1.19
C ILE A 108 14.23 -22.82 -0.58
N LEU A 109 13.70 -23.85 -1.25
CA LEU A 109 12.58 -24.63 -0.75
C LEU A 109 12.92 -25.32 0.56
N LEU A 110 14.08 -25.97 0.66
CA LEU A 110 14.52 -26.60 1.91
C LEU A 110 14.53 -25.60 3.08
N PHE A 111 15.08 -24.40 2.87
CA PHE A 111 15.06 -23.35 3.89
C PHE A 111 13.64 -22.93 4.28
N LEU A 112 12.74 -22.78 3.30
CA LEU A 112 11.33 -22.47 3.54
C LEU A 112 10.61 -23.59 4.32
N HIS A 113 10.90 -24.87 4.02
CA HIS A 113 10.37 -26.01 4.78
C HIS A 113 10.86 -26.02 6.22
N VAL A 114 12.17 -25.84 6.45
CA VAL A 114 12.75 -25.76 7.79
C VAL A 114 12.16 -24.59 8.58
N TYR A 115 12.06 -23.41 7.99
CA TYR A 115 11.42 -22.26 8.62
C TYR A 115 9.95 -22.53 8.95
N SER A 116 9.20 -23.15 8.04
CA SER A 116 7.78 -23.50 8.26
C SER A 116 7.60 -24.50 9.40
N ILE A 117 8.48 -25.50 9.51
CA ILE A 117 8.52 -26.43 10.65
C ILE A 117 8.72 -25.66 11.96
N LEU A 118 9.72 -24.78 12.03
CA LEU A 118 9.99 -23.96 13.21
C LEU A 118 8.79 -23.04 13.55
N TYR A 119 8.14 -22.47 12.54
CA TYR A 119 6.96 -21.64 12.72
C TYR A 119 5.79 -22.44 13.32
N ILE A 120 5.48 -23.60 12.75
CA ILE A 120 4.39 -24.49 13.20
C ILE A 120 4.63 -24.95 14.64
N LEU A 121 5.87 -25.35 14.96
CA LEU A 121 6.28 -25.70 16.33
C LEU A 121 6.13 -24.51 17.29
N GLY A 122 6.63 -23.34 16.89
CA GLY A 122 6.57 -22.11 17.68
C GLY A 122 5.14 -21.67 17.97
N ASP A 123 4.25 -21.68 16.98
CA ASP A 123 2.87 -21.25 17.15
C ASP A 123 2.09 -22.24 18.05
N TYR A 124 2.26 -23.56 17.84
CA TYR A 124 1.61 -24.56 18.68
C TYR A 124 2.09 -24.48 20.14
N ASN A 125 3.41 -24.37 20.36
CA ASN A 125 3.97 -24.20 21.70
C ASN A 125 3.53 -22.89 22.36
N LEU A 126 3.44 -21.79 21.60
CA LEU A 126 2.95 -20.51 22.11
C LEU A 126 1.48 -20.60 22.53
N VAL A 127 0.63 -21.29 21.76
CA VAL A 127 -0.77 -21.57 22.12
C VAL A 127 -0.85 -22.36 23.42
N ARG A 128 -0.03 -23.41 23.56
CA ARG A 128 0.04 -24.23 24.79
C ARG A 128 0.48 -23.43 26.02
N ASN A 129 1.36 -22.46 25.82
CA ASN A 129 1.93 -21.61 26.87
C ASN A 129 1.17 -20.30 27.12
N SER A 130 0.04 -20.09 26.45
CA SER A 130 -0.79 -18.91 26.62
C SER A 130 -2.18 -19.34 27.10
N PRO A 131 -2.35 -19.84 28.35
CA PRO A 131 -3.68 -20.18 28.87
C PRO A 131 -4.58 -18.94 28.99
N ILE A 132 -5.88 -19.17 29.15
CA ILE A 132 -6.80 -18.12 29.62
C ILE A 132 -6.56 -17.95 31.13
N GLU A 133 -6.40 -16.70 31.57
CA GLU A 133 -6.06 -16.38 32.96
C GLU A 133 -7.17 -15.51 33.58
N ILE A 134 -7.52 -15.80 34.83
CA ILE A 134 -8.35 -14.93 35.67
C ILE A 134 -7.45 -14.38 36.79
N ILE A 135 -7.26 -13.07 36.79
CA ILE A 135 -6.42 -12.34 37.75
C ILE A 135 -7.32 -11.37 38.50
N LYS A 136 -7.56 -11.62 39.80
CA LYS A 136 -8.60 -10.93 40.58
C LYS A 136 -9.96 -10.98 39.85
N ASN A 137 -10.43 -9.85 39.34
CA ASN A 137 -11.71 -9.67 38.66
C ASN A 137 -11.55 -9.42 37.13
N LYS A 138 -10.34 -9.63 36.60
CA LYS A 138 -10.02 -9.46 35.17
C LYS A 138 -9.81 -10.82 34.52
N VAL A 139 -10.51 -11.04 33.40
CA VAL A 139 -10.38 -12.23 32.56
C VAL A 139 -9.54 -11.86 31.34
N LYS A 140 -8.45 -12.61 31.11
CA LYS A 140 -7.53 -12.43 29.99
C LYS A 140 -7.54 -13.65 29.10
N MET A 141 -8.16 -13.51 27.93
CA MET A 141 -8.22 -14.56 26.91
C MET A 141 -7.16 -14.31 25.85
N LYS A 142 -6.00 -14.96 25.95
CA LYS A 142 -4.91 -14.84 24.97
C LYS A 142 -4.81 -16.08 24.09
N ILE A 143 -5.11 -15.93 22.80
CA ILE A 143 -5.06 -17.03 21.81
C ILE A 143 -3.75 -16.94 21.03
N GLY A 144 -2.68 -17.50 21.61
CA GLY A 144 -1.33 -17.50 21.06
C GLY A 144 -0.85 -16.10 20.66
N ALA A 145 -0.29 -15.98 19.44
CA ALA A 145 0.08 -14.70 18.83
C ALA A 145 -1.04 -14.04 18.00
N ARG A 146 -2.25 -14.62 18.00
CA ARG A 146 -3.26 -14.35 16.96
C ARG A 146 -4.25 -13.29 17.39
N ARG A 147 -4.76 -13.43 18.60
CA ARG A 147 -5.76 -12.52 19.16
C ARG A 147 -5.79 -12.61 20.68
N GLU A 148 -6.18 -11.51 21.30
CA GLU A 148 -6.41 -11.43 22.74
C GLU A 148 -7.62 -10.54 23.04
N LEU A 149 -8.31 -10.86 24.12
CA LEU A 149 -9.38 -10.06 24.69
C LEU A 149 -9.18 -10.03 26.21
N THR A 150 -9.23 -8.84 26.79
CA THR A 150 -9.20 -8.67 28.24
C THR A 150 -10.44 -7.89 28.64
N PHE A 151 -11.17 -8.38 29.64
CA PHE A 151 -12.38 -7.74 30.14
C PHE A 151 -12.50 -7.93 31.65
N HIS A 152 -13.27 -7.05 32.28
CA HIS A 152 -13.60 -7.16 33.69
C HIS A 152 -14.91 -7.95 33.85
N VAL A 153 -15.07 -8.68 34.95
CA VAL A 153 -16.31 -9.45 35.22
C VAL A 153 -17.57 -8.58 35.22
N LYS A 154 -17.44 -7.29 35.55
CA LYS A 154 -18.54 -6.31 35.50
C LYS A 154 -19.04 -5.98 34.09
N ASP A 155 -18.20 -6.20 33.07
CA ASP A 155 -18.53 -5.93 31.67
C ASP A 155 -19.45 -7.01 31.08
N VAL A 156 -19.54 -8.17 31.76
CA VAL A 156 -20.39 -9.29 31.36
C VAL A 156 -21.85 -8.96 31.65
N GLU A 157 -22.70 -9.11 30.64
CA GLU A 157 -24.16 -8.98 30.74
C GLU A 157 -24.80 -10.32 31.04
N VAL A 158 -24.54 -11.32 30.19
CA VAL A 158 -25.12 -12.67 30.27
C VAL A 158 -24.09 -13.69 29.82
N ILE A 159 -24.07 -14.85 30.48
CA ILE A 159 -23.35 -16.05 30.03
C ILE A 159 -24.37 -17.16 29.80
N GLN A 160 -24.39 -17.73 28.59
CA GLN A 160 -25.35 -18.78 28.23
C GLN A 160 -24.72 -19.88 27.36
N PRO A 161 -25.25 -21.12 27.41
CA PRO A 161 -24.85 -22.18 26.49
C PRO A 161 -25.09 -21.76 25.04
N ALA A 162 -24.18 -22.13 24.14
CA ALA A 162 -24.26 -21.77 22.74
C ALA A 162 -23.94 -22.97 21.85
N LYS A 163 -24.51 -23.01 20.64
CA LYS A 163 -24.22 -24.01 19.61
C LYS A 163 -23.91 -23.35 18.29
N VAL A 164 -23.09 -24.02 17.48
CA VAL A 164 -22.76 -23.54 16.14
C VAL A 164 -24.02 -23.53 15.29
N GLN A 165 -24.31 -22.39 14.67
CA GLN A 165 -25.45 -22.23 13.78
C GLN A 165 -25.03 -22.51 12.32
N TYR A 166 -25.92 -23.14 11.57
CA TYR A 166 -25.74 -23.44 10.15
C TYR A 166 -26.88 -22.83 9.34
N HIS A 167 -26.56 -22.29 8.17
CA HIS A 167 -27.54 -21.89 7.18
C HIS A 167 -28.30 -23.12 6.67
N LYS A 168 -29.53 -22.91 6.19
CA LYS A 168 -30.33 -23.97 5.56
C LYS A 168 -29.62 -24.62 4.35
N SER A 169 -28.66 -23.93 3.75
CA SER A 169 -27.80 -24.41 2.65
C SER A 169 -26.57 -25.21 3.11
N GLY A 170 -26.39 -25.45 4.41
CA GLY A 170 -25.29 -26.25 4.97
C GLY A 170 -24.02 -25.49 5.38
N GLY A 171 -23.92 -24.19 5.06
CA GLY A 171 -22.77 -23.36 5.47
C GLY A 171 -22.85 -22.88 6.92
N MET A 172 -21.71 -22.82 7.63
CA MET A 172 -21.65 -22.29 9.00
C MET A 172 -21.96 -20.78 9.04
N VAL A 173 -22.80 -20.35 9.98
CA VAL A 173 -23.09 -18.94 10.21
C VAL A 173 -21.89 -18.26 10.87
N HIS A 174 -21.44 -17.14 10.29
CA HIS A 174 -20.34 -16.36 10.81
C HIS A 174 -20.81 -15.02 11.35
N GLU A 175 -20.94 -14.95 12.68
CA GLU A 175 -21.34 -13.73 13.36
C GLU A 175 -20.26 -12.64 13.30
N LYS A 176 -20.69 -11.39 13.08
CA LYS A 176 -19.82 -10.21 13.08
C LYS A 176 -19.59 -9.73 14.53
N ASN A 177 -18.48 -9.02 14.75
CA ASN A 177 -18.13 -8.45 16.06
C ASN A 177 -18.07 -9.48 17.20
N VAL A 178 -17.58 -10.69 16.89
CA VAL A 178 -17.38 -11.75 17.87
C VAL A 178 -15.89 -12.00 18.10
N PHE A 179 -15.54 -12.25 19.36
CA PHE A 179 -14.28 -12.85 19.77
C PHE A 179 -14.42 -14.38 19.88
N HIS A 180 -13.57 -15.14 19.20
CA HIS A 180 -13.60 -16.61 19.31
C HIS A 180 -12.47 -17.06 20.23
N ALA A 181 -12.78 -17.58 21.42
CA ALA A 181 -11.81 -18.15 22.33
C ALA A 181 -11.65 -19.65 22.02
N GLY A 182 -10.73 -19.99 21.11
CA GLY A 182 -10.49 -21.35 20.66
C GLY A 182 -9.15 -21.48 19.94
N ALA A 183 -8.52 -22.66 20.05
CA ALA A 183 -7.18 -22.91 19.52
C ALA A 183 -7.15 -23.01 18.00
N LEU A 184 -8.23 -23.46 17.35
CA LEU A 184 -8.22 -23.63 15.90
C LEU A 184 -8.10 -22.27 15.14
N PRO A 185 -7.22 -22.17 14.11
CA PRO A 185 -7.13 -21.01 13.25
C PRO A 185 -8.45 -20.73 12.51
N ARG A 186 -8.96 -19.50 12.64
CA ARG A 186 -10.27 -19.12 12.06
C ARG A 186 -10.31 -19.10 10.53
N VAL A 187 -9.15 -19.02 9.87
CA VAL A 187 -9.09 -19.12 8.40
C VAL A 187 -9.57 -20.49 7.92
N LEU A 188 -9.21 -21.55 8.62
CA LEU A 188 -9.63 -22.91 8.29
C LEU A 188 -11.10 -23.14 8.59
N THR A 189 -11.62 -22.59 9.69
CA THR A 189 -13.05 -22.64 9.97
C THR A 189 -13.89 -21.97 8.88
N ARG A 190 -13.37 -20.90 8.26
CA ARG A 190 -14.08 -20.21 7.17
C ARG A 190 -14.00 -20.95 5.84
N ILE A 191 -12.88 -21.58 5.55
CA ILE A 191 -12.64 -22.28 4.27
C ILE A 191 -13.28 -23.66 4.28
N PHE A 192 -13.09 -24.42 5.35
CA PHE A 192 -13.45 -25.84 5.43
C PHE A 192 -14.65 -26.13 6.35
N GLY A 193 -15.18 -25.12 7.05
CA GLY A 193 -16.29 -25.32 8.00
C GLY A 193 -15.93 -26.11 9.26
N VAL A 194 -14.64 -26.37 9.51
CA VAL A 194 -14.16 -27.14 10.67
C VAL A 194 -14.01 -26.22 11.89
N THR A 195 -14.60 -26.62 13.02
CA THR A 195 -14.49 -25.89 14.29
C THR A 195 -14.46 -26.85 15.47
N ASP A 196 -13.76 -26.45 16.52
CA ASP A 196 -13.96 -27.04 17.85
C ASP A 196 -15.42 -26.84 18.29
N GLU A 197 -15.90 -27.67 19.22
CA GLU A 197 -17.26 -27.57 19.76
C GLU A 197 -17.47 -26.21 20.46
N LEU A 198 -18.55 -25.51 20.10
CA LEU A 198 -18.97 -24.30 20.81
C LEU A 198 -19.78 -24.72 22.03
N LYS A 199 -19.36 -24.28 23.23
CA LYS A 199 -20.05 -24.60 24.48
C LYS A 199 -20.83 -23.43 25.07
N TYR A 200 -20.21 -22.25 25.12
CA TYR A 200 -20.79 -21.05 25.73
C TYR A 200 -20.57 -19.79 24.91
N GLU A 201 -21.45 -18.81 25.12
CA GLU A 201 -21.24 -17.42 24.73
C GLU A 201 -21.33 -16.48 25.94
N ILE A 202 -20.48 -15.46 25.93
CA ILE A 202 -20.44 -14.38 26.93
C ILE A 202 -20.83 -13.10 26.20
N LEU A 203 -21.96 -12.51 26.56
CA LEU A 203 -22.43 -11.23 26.05
C LEU A 203 -21.90 -10.09 26.94
N PHE A 204 -21.47 -9.00 26.32
CA PHE A 204 -20.94 -7.83 27.04
C PHE A 204 -21.96 -6.69 27.04
N LYS A 205 -22.09 -5.99 28.18
CA LYS A 205 -23.00 -4.85 28.35
C LYS A 205 -22.70 -3.71 27.38
N LYS A 206 -21.44 -3.56 26.99
CA LYS A 206 -20.95 -2.60 26.01
C LYS A 206 -19.94 -3.28 25.09
N PRO A 207 -19.81 -2.84 23.83
CA PRO A 207 -18.76 -3.34 22.95
C PRO A 207 -17.36 -3.12 23.54
N LEU A 208 -16.52 -4.15 23.46
CA LEU A 208 -15.13 -4.16 23.93
C LEU A 208 -14.15 -4.26 22.75
N TYR A 209 -12.86 -4.02 22.98
CA TYR A 209 -11.83 -4.27 21.96
C TYR A 209 -11.09 -5.57 22.20
N ALA A 210 -11.16 -6.44 21.20
CA ALA A 210 -10.18 -7.50 21.03
C ALA A 210 -9.00 -6.96 20.20
N ARG A 211 -7.77 -7.33 20.60
CA ARG A 211 -6.57 -7.14 19.79
C ARG A 211 -6.38 -8.37 18.92
N GLY A 212 -6.22 -8.20 17.62
CA GLY A 212 -5.99 -9.24 16.62
C GLY A 212 -4.55 -9.27 16.12
N TYR A 213 -4.34 -9.91 14.96
CA TYR A 213 -3.04 -9.99 14.30
C TYR A 213 -2.45 -8.59 14.08
N PHE A 214 -1.13 -8.48 14.28
CA PHE A 214 -0.37 -7.24 14.16
C PHE A 214 -0.86 -6.10 15.06
N GLY A 215 -1.65 -6.39 16.10
CA GLY A 215 -2.21 -5.37 16.99
C GLY A 215 -3.50 -4.72 16.47
N GLN A 216 -4.17 -5.31 15.47
CA GLN A 216 -5.43 -4.78 14.94
C GLN A 216 -6.50 -4.71 16.02
N LYS A 217 -7.12 -3.55 16.22
CA LYS A 217 -8.26 -3.38 17.12
C LYS A 217 -9.52 -3.86 16.42
N LYS A 218 -10.22 -4.80 17.04
CA LYS A 218 -11.52 -5.30 16.58
C LYS A 218 -12.54 -5.13 17.70
N GLU A 219 -13.60 -4.40 17.38
CA GLU A 219 -14.75 -4.28 18.27
C GLU A 219 -15.48 -5.62 18.37
N VAL A 220 -15.82 -6.01 19.60
CA VAL A 220 -16.51 -7.25 19.92
C VAL A 220 -17.63 -7.02 20.93
N THR A 221 -18.81 -7.58 20.66
CA THR A 221 -19.98 -7.51 21.56
C THR A 221 -20.18 -8.79 22.35
N LYS A 222 -19.55 -9.89 21.91
CA LYS A 222 -19.56 -11.16 22.62
C LYS A 222 -18.31 -12.00 22.41
N ALA A 223 -18.06 -12.92 23.33
CA ALA A 223 -17.01 -13.93 23.24
C ALA A 223 -17.62 -15.34 23.17
N LEU A 224 -17.24 -16.12 22.16
CA LEU A 224 -17.63 -17.52 21.97
C LEU A 224 -16.52 -18.45 22.46
N ILE A 225 -16.88 -19.43 23.29
CA ILE A 225 -15.93 -20.30 24.01
C ILE A 225 -15.91 -21.69 23.39
N TYR A 226 -14.75 -22.08 22.86
CA TYR A 226 -14.49 -23.36 22.21
C TYR A 226 -13.36 -24.09 22.93
N MET A 227 -13.67 -24.77 24.03
CA MET A 227 -12.71 -25.52 24.83
C MET A 227 -13.38 -26.61 25.64
N ASP A 228 -12.64 -27.67 25.95
CA ASP A 228 -13.14 -28.76 26.79
C ASP A 228 -13.49 -28.29 28.19
N GLN A 229 -12.60 -27.53 28.83
CA GLN A 229 -12.73 -27.02 30.20
C GLN A 229 -13.62 -25.76 30.31
N ALA A 230 -14.56 -25.56 29.39
CA ALA A 230 -15.40 -24.36 29.38
C ALA A 230 -16.22 -24.21 30.67
N ASP A 231 -16.77 -25.31 31.19
CA ASP A 231 -17.61 -25.28 32.40
C ASP A 231 -16.86 -24.72 33.61
N ALA A 232 -15.63 -25.21 33.85
CA ALA A 232 -14.78 -24.73 34.94
C ALA A 232 -14.40 -23.24 34.78
N LEU A 233 -14.13 -22.79 33.54
CA LEU A 233 -13.86 -21.39 33.25
C LEU A 233 -15.09 -20.51 33.55
N ILE A 234 -16.27 -20.94 33.09
CA ILE A 234 -17.51 -20.18 33.28
C ILE A 234 -17.90 -20.12 34.76
N GLU A 235 -17.78 -21.22 35.50
CA GLU A 235 -18.03 -21.27 36.95
C GLU A 235 -17.10 -20.31 37.72
N ALA A 236 -15.82 -20.28 37.36
CA ALA A 236 -14.87 -19.35 37.93
C ALA A 236 -15.23 -17.88 37.64
N ILE A 237 -15.69 -17.56 36.43
CA ILE A 237 -16.14 -16.21 36.07
C ILE A 237 -17.39 -15.82 36.86
N LYS A 238 -18.39 -16.72 36.95
CA LYS A 238 -19.65 -16.48 37.68
C LYS A 238 -19.39 -16.25 39.17
N THR A 239 -18.57 -17.09 39.80
CA THR A 239 -18.17 -16.92 41.21
C THR A 239 -17.58 -15.53 41.45
N ARG A 240 -16.76 -15.01 40.52
CA ARG A 240 -16.18 -13.66 40.62
C ARG A 240 -17.19 -12.55 40.39
N MET A 241 -18.18 -12.75 39.51
CA MET A 241 -19.28 -11.81 39.30
C MET A 241 -20.13 -11.69 40.57
N ASP A 242 -20.42 -12.82 41.24
CA ASP A 242 -21.25 -12.86 42.44
C ASP A 242 -20.53 -12.27 43.66
N SER A 243 -19.21 -12.44 43.76
CA SER A 243 -18.39 -11.87 44.83
C SER A 243 -17.97 -10.41 44.60
N TYR A 244 -18.33 -9.80 43.46
CA TYR A 244 -17.85 -8.47 43.08
C TYR A 244 -18.64 -7.36 43.79
N ASN A 245 -17.96 -6.61 44.65
CA ASN A 245 -18.46 -5.34 45.18
C ASN A 245 -17.75 -4.16 44.48
N ASP A 246 -18.51 -3.11 44.18
CA ASP A 246 -18.11 -1.97 43.31
C ASP A 246 -16.95 -1.11 43.88
N THR A 247 -16.46 -1.43 45.09
CA THR A 247 -15.50 -0.62 45.85
C THR A 247 -14.02 -0.96 45.60
N ASP A 248 -13.70 -1.99 44.81
CA ASP A 248 -12.31 -2.38 44.51
C ASP A 248 -11.93 -2.22 43.03
N ASP A 249 -10.85 -1.47 42.80
CA ASP A 249 -10.09 -1.25 41.56
C ASP A 249 -10.72 -0.34 40.47
N GLU A 250 -10.56 0.98 40.64
CA GLU A 250 -10.45 1.92 39.51
C GLU A 250 -9.09 1.76 38.81
N ALA A 251 -9.02 0.97 37.73
CA ALA A 251 -7.94 1.12 36.76
C ALA A 251 -8.27 0.58 35.36
N ALA A 252 -8.33 1.56 34.44
CA ALA A 252 -8.21 1.51 32.98
C ALA A 252 -9.41 0.95 32.19
N TYR A 253 -10.44 1.79 32.06
CA TYR A 253 -11.27 1.82 30.85
C TYR A 253 -10.36 2.06 29.63
N VAL A 254 -10.29 1.11 28.69
CA VAL A 254 -9.77 1.40 27.36
C VAL A 254 -10.93 1.97 26.56
N GLU A 255 -11.06 3.29 26.63
CA GLU A 255 -12.05 4.05 25.87
C GLU A 255 -11.99 3.70 24.37
N VAL A 256 -13.16 3.59 23.75
CA VAL A 256 -13.37 3.52 22.30
C VAL A 256 -12.87 4.81 21.68
N GLN A 257 -11.55 4.87 21.46
CA GLN A 257 -10.97 5.93 20.65
C GLN A 257 -11.61 5.89 19.27
N GLU A 258 -12.33 6.96 18.94
CA GLU A 258 -12.92 7.19 17.62
C GLU A 258 -11.87 6.95 16.53
N ARG A 259 -12.28 6.24 15.47
CA ARG A 259 -11.40 5.96 14.33
C ARG A 259 -10.83 7.28 13.81
N LYS A 260 -9.50 7.39 13.75
CA LYS A 260 -8.85 8.61 13.23
C LYS A 260 -9.29 8.84 11.78
N PRO A 261 -9.41 10.10 11.35
CA PRO A 261 -9.84 10.42 10.00
C PRO A 261 -8.94 9.76 8.94
N SER A 262 -9.53 9.48 7.77
CA SER A 262 -8.82 8.90 6.62
C SER A 262 -7.51 9.64 6.31
N LEU A 263 -6.42 8.91 6.10
CA LEU A 263 -5.08 9.45 5.81
C LEU A 263 -5.04 10.39 4.62
N ILE A 264 -5.74 10.04 3.55
CA ILE A 264 -5.85 10.77 2.29
C ILE A 264 -7.31 10.88 1.88
N ASN A 265 -7.59 11.72 0.88
CA ASN A 265 -8.90 11.71 0.24
C ASN A 265 -8.93 10.61 -0.82
N TRP A 266 -9.51 9.46 -0.48
CA TRP A 266 -9.56 8.30 -1.38
C TRP A 266 -10.32 8.56 -2.68
N LYS A 267 -11.30 9.46 -2.70
CA LYS A 267 -11.98 9.85 -3.95
C LYS A 267 -11.02 10.56 -4.90
N VAL A 268 -10.26 11.54 -4.40
CA VAL A 268 -9.22 12.25 -5.17
C VAL A 268 -8.15 11.27 -5.66
N TYR A 269 -7.72 10.34 -4.81
CA TYR A 269 -6.75 9.30 -5.16
C TYR A 269 -7.23 8.46 -6.35
N PHE A 270 -8.44 7.92 -6.30
CA PHE A 270 -8.94 7.07 -7.40
C PHE A 270 -9.22 7.87 -8.67
N ILE A 271 -9.68 9.13 -8.58
CA ILE A 271 -9.82 10.00 -9.75
C ILE A 271 -8.46 10.20 -10.44
N LEU A 272 -7.41 10.53 -9.67
CA LEU A 272 -6.06 10.71 -10.21
C LEU A 272 -5.48 9.41 -10.77
N LEU A 273 -5.73 8.28 -10.12
CA LEU A 273 -5.27 6.97 -10.59
C LEU A 273 -5.91 6.59 -11.92
N ILE A 274 -7.23 6.76 -12.05
CA ILE A 274 -7.95 6.54 -13.32
C ILE A 274 -7.41 7.50 -14.39
N LEU A 275 -7.17 8.77 -14.04
CA LEU A 275 -6.63 9.74 -14.98
C LEU A 275 -5.24 9.33 -15.50
N ASN A 276 -4.35 8.82 -14.64
CA ASN A 276 -3.03 8.30 -15.03
C ASN A 276 -3.13 7.04 -15.91
N VAL A 277 -4.10 6.15 -15.65
CA VAL A 277 -4.34 4.97 -16.51
C VAL A 277 -4.84 5.39 -17.89
N LEU A 278 -5.75 6.38 -17.96
CA LEU A 278 -6.20 6.97 -19.22
C LEU A 278 -5.05 7.67 -19.94
N GLY A 279 -4.20 8.39 -19.21
CA GLY A 279 -3.01 9.04 -19.74
C GLY A 279 -2.02 8.02 -20.31
N ALA A 280 -1.76 6.92 -19.60
CA ALA A 280 -0.91 5.84 -20.10
C ALA A 280 -1.45 5.22 -21.39
N SER A 281 -2.77 4.99 -21.43
CA SER A 281 -3.45 4.47 -22.63
C SER A 281 -3.35 5.43 -23.81
N ALA A 282 -3.32 6.74 -23.56
CA ALA A 282 -3.19 7.77 -24.58
C ALA A 282 -1.74 7.97 -25.08
N ILE A 283 -0.73 7.80 -24.23
CA ILE A 283 0.69 7.84 -24.61
C ILE A 283 1.09 6.60 -25.42
N ALA A 284 0.58 5.41 -25.07
CA ALA A 284 0.98 4.15 -25.69
C ALA A 284 1.03 4.19 -27.24
N PRO A 285 -0.03 4.61 -27.97
CA PRO A 285 0.01 4.70 -29.43
C PRO A 285 1.01 5.72 -29.96
N TYR A 286 1.22 6.84 -29.24
CA TYR A 286 2.23 7.83 -29.60
C TYR A 286 3.65 7.25 -29.46
N ALA A 287 3.93 6.57 -28.36
CA ALA A 287 5.22 5.92 -28.12
C ALA A 287 5.51 4.80 -29.12
N MET A 288 4.49 4.04 -29.52
CA MET A 288 4.61 3.05 -30.58
C MET A 288 4.96 3.70 -31.92
N ALA A 289 4.27 4.78 -32.30
CA ALA A 289 4.47 5.44 -33.58
C ALA A 289 5.78 6.24 -33.68
N ARG A 290 6.23 6.85 -32.58
CA ARG A 290 7.42 7.70 -32.55
C ARG A 290 8.70 6.90 -32.33
N GLU A 291 8.69 6.01 -31.33
CA GLU A 291 9.90 5.37 -30.80
C GLU A 291 9.99 3.87 -31.13
N ASN A 292 8.96 3.29 -31.78
CA ASN A 292 8.86 1.87 -32.11
C ASN A 292 9.09 0.93 -30.91
N TYR A 293 8.73 1.37 -29.69
CA TYR A 293 9.04 0.61 -28.47
C TYR A 293 8.41 -0.78 -28.43
N HIS A 294 7.24 -0.98 -29.04
CA HIS A 294 6.61 -2.30 -29.09
C HIS A 294 7.47 -3.30 -29.88
N GLU A 295 8.07 -2.89 -31.00
CA GLU A 295 8.98 -3.72 -31.80
C GLU A 295 10.29 -3.98 -31.08
N ILE A 296 10.89 -2.95 -30.46
CA ILE A 296 12.12 -3.07 -29.68
C ILE A 296 11.96 -4.08 -28.54
N MET A 297 10.78 -4.11 -27.92
CA MET A 297 10.44 -5.06 -26.85
C MET A 297 9.96 -6.43 -27.36
N GLY A 298 9.79 -6.61 -28.67
CA GLY A 298 9.24 -7.84 -29.25
C GLY A 298 7.80 -8.14 -28.81
N LEU A 299 7.01 -7.10 -28.53
CA LEU A 299 5.64 -7.20 -28.04
C LEU A 299 4.64 -6.82 -29.15
N SER A 300 3.47 -7.47 -29.15
CA SER A 300 2.35 -6.96 -29.94
C SER A 300 1.89 -5.60 -29.40
N GLU A 301 1.24 -4.78 -30.23
CA GLU A 301 0.73 -3.46 -29.82
C GLU A 301 -0.15 -3.53 -28.56
N LEU A 302 -1.02 -4.54 -28.48
CA LEU A 302 -1.87 -4.78 -27.33
C LEU A 302 -1.04 -5.17 -26.09
N ALA A 303 -0.05 -6.05 -26.25
CA ALA A 303 0.80 -6.47 -25.14
C ALA A 303 1.66 -5.31 -24.61
N PHE A 304 2.20 -4.47 -25.50
CA PHE A 304 2.91 -3.25 -25.13
C PHE A 304 2.00 -2.26 -24.39
N THR A 305 0.80 -2.02 -24.91
CA THR A 305 -0.18 -1.13 -24.27
C THR A 305 -0.54 -1.63 -22.87
N MET A 306 -0.81 -2.93 -22.71
CA MET A 306 -1.12 -3.52 -21.40
C MET A 306 0.08 -3.45 -20.45
N TYR A 307 1.28 -3.74 -20.93
CA TYR A 307 2.52 -3.61 -20.16
C TYR A 307 2.69 -2.17 -19.63
N TYR A 308 2.58 -1.18 -20.52
CA TYR A 308 2.74 0.23 -20.17
C TYR A 308 1.66 0.72 -19.19
N VAL A 309 0.40 0.34 -19.41
CA VAL A 309 -0.71 0.69 -18.51
C VAL A 309 -0.54 0.06 -17.11
N VAL A 310 -0.14 -1.21 -17.03
CA VAL A 310 0.11 -1.88 -15.75
C VAL A 310 1.29 -1.23 -15.02
N GLN A 311 2.36 -0.92 -15.73
CA GLN A 311 3.51 -0.21 -15.16
C GLN A 311 3.07 1.13 -14.55
N VAL A 312 2.37 1.98 -15.31
CA VAL A 312 1.88 3.28 -14.83
C VAL A 312 0.89 3.12 -13.67
N PHE A 313 0.00 2.12 -13.71
CA PHE A 313 -0.93 1.85 -12.62
C PHE A 313 -0.22 1.56 -11.30
N LEU A 314 0.80 0.70 -11.32
CA LEU A 314 1.58 0.34 -10.14
C LEU A 314 2.37 1.56 -9.61
N GLU A 315 3.07 2.25 -10.51
CA GLU A 315 3.86 3.44 -10.16
C GLU A 315 2.97 4.57 -9.60
N ALA A 316 1.95 5.00 -10.36
CA ALA A 316 1.03 6.05 -9.93
C ALA A 316 0.29 5.65 -8.64
N GLY A 317 -0.05 4.37 -8.47
CA GLY A 317 -0.68 3.86 -7.26
C GLY A 317 0.11 4.19 -5.99
N ILE A 318 1.43 4.02 -6.02
CA ILE A 318 2.33 4.30 -4.88
C ILE A 318 2.59 5.81 -4.78
N LEU A 319 2.99 6.45 -5.88
CA LEU A 319 3.41 7.85 -5.88
C LEU A 319 2.27 8.79 -5.51
N LEU A 320 1.06 8.58 -6.03
CA LEU A 320 -0.13 9.38 -5.68
C LEU A 320 -0.51 9.22 -4.21
N PHE A 321 -0.39 8.02 -3.64
CA PHE A 321 -0.68 7.78 -2.23
C PHE A 321 0.26 8.60 -1.34
N ILE A 322 1.57 8.51 -1.60
CA ILE A 322 2.59 9.26 -0.87
C ILE A 322 2.39 10.76 -1.06
N ALA A 323 2.17 11.21 -2.30
CA ALA A 323 1.97 12.61 -2.64
C ALA A 323 0.78 13.21 -1.90
N LEU A 324 -0.39 12.57 -1.94
CA LEU A 324 -1.61 13.05 -1.25
C LEU A 324 -1.45 13.02 0.28
N TRP A 325 -0.71 12.06 0.81
CA TRP A 325 -0.40 12.00 2.24
C TRP A 325 0.50 13.14 2.69
N LEU A 326 1.50 13.51 1.86
CA LEU A 326 2.39 14.64 2.10
C LEU A 326 1.73 15.99 1.80
N ALA A 327 0.82 16.05 0.83
CA ALA A 327 0.16 17.27 0.39
C ALA A 327 -0.59 17.98 1.54
N ARG A 328 -1.20 17.20 2.44
CA ARG A 328 -1.86 17.72 3.65
C ARG A 328 -0.91 18.46 4.59
N ARG A 329 0.39 18.17 4.53
CA ARG A 329 1.43 18.75 5.39
C ARG A 329 2.14 19.92 4.73
N THR A 330 2.24 19.92 3.41
CA THR A 330 2.91 20.97 2.64
C THR A 330 1.96 22.07 2.20
N GLY A 331 0.65 21.80 2.13
CA GLY A 331 -0.37 22.75 1.69
C GLY A 331 -0.39 23.00 0.17
N VAL A 332 0.14 22.07 -0.63
CA VAL A 332 -0.08 22.03 -2.09
C VAL A 332 -1.55 21.66 -2.37
N LYS A 333 -2.08 22.10 -3.52
CA LYS A 333 -3.52 22.06 -3.80
C LYS A 333 -3.84 21.29 -5.08
N ILE A 334 -4.99 20.62 -5.08
CA ILE A 334 -5.58 19.94 -6.24
C ILE A 334 -7.02 20.46 -6.43
N PRO A 335 -7.17 21.76 -6.72
CA PRO A 335 -8.40 22.51 -6.48
C PRO A 335 -9.65 22.03 -7.22
N ILE A 336 -9.54 21.55 -8.45
CA ILE A 336 -10.69 21.12 -9.26
C ILE A 336 -11.15 19.74 -8.78
N ILE A 337 -10.23 18.78 -8.69
CA ILE A 337 -10.53 17.39 -8.31
C ILE A 337 -11.00 17.31 -6.85
N GLU A 338 -10.45 18.15 -5.96
CA GLU A 338 -10.93 18.27 -4.57
C GLU A 338 -12.36 18.84 -4.49
N SER A 339 -12.73 19.77 -5.38
CA SER A 339 -14.09 20.33 -5.44
C SER A 339 -15.12 19.29 -5.89
N ILE A 340 -14.79 18.44 -6.86
CA ILE A 340 -15.62 17.32 -7.32
C ILE A 340 -15.81 16.27 -6.22
N SER A 341 -14.80 16.09 -5.36
CA SER A 341 -14.82 15.10 -4.28
C SER A 341 -15.66 15.51 -3.05
N GLY A 342 -16.36 16.66 -3.10
CA GLY A 342 -17.29 17.12 -2.06
C GLY A 342 -16.64 17.73 -0.81
N LYS A 343 -15.31 17.93 -0.81
CA LYS A 343 -14.57 18.55 0.30
C LYS A 343 -13.90 19.88 -0.07
N GLY A 344 -13.85 20.24 -1.36
CA GLY A 344 -13.25 21.48 -1.83
C GLY A 344 -14.27 22.60 -2.02
N LYS A 345 -13.88 23.85 -1.71
CA LYS A 345 -14.64 25.04 -2.11
C LYS A 345 -14.56 25.19 -3.63
N MET A 346 -15.63 25.66 -4.27
CA MET A 346 -15.64 25.96 -5.71
C MET A 346 -14.46 26.88 -6.08
N VAL A 347 -13.77 26.53 -7.18
CA VAL A 347 -12.57 27.26 -7.60
C VAL A 347 -12.95 28.66 -8.09
N LYS A 348 -12.59 29.69 -7.32
CA LYS A 348 -12.77 31.09 -7.73
C LYS A 348 -12.00 31.39 -9.02
N ASN A 349 -12.64 32.10 -9.94
CA ASN A 349 -12.08 32.55 -11.23
C ASN A 349 -11.51 31.40 -12.09
N LEU A 350 -12.21 30.26 -12.12
CA LEU A 350 -11.79 29.06 -12.86
C LEU A 350 -11.40 29.37 -14.32
N HIS A 351 -12.29 30.03 -15.08
CA HIS A 351 -12.04 30.41 -16.47
C HIS A 351 -10.72 31.18 -16.64
N LYS A 352 -10.50 32.22 -15.82
CA LYS A 352 -9.26 33.01 -15.86
C LYS A 352 -8.03 32.14 -15.60
N LYS A 353 -8.09 31.23 -14.63
CA LYS A 353 -6.95 30.34 -14.32
C LYS A 353 -6.66 29.36 -15.45
N VAL A 354 -7.68 28.79 -16.08
CA VAL A 354 -7.53 27.92 -17.25
C VAL A 354 -6.87 28.66 -18.40
N VAL A 355 -7.37 29.86 -18.75
CA VAL A 355 -6.80 30.67 -19.84
C VAL A 355 -5.36 31.08 -19.55
N VAL A 356 -5.07 31.51 -18.32
CA VAL A 356 -3.70 31.90 -17.92
C VAL A 356 -2.75 30.70 -17.98
N SER A 357 -3.16 29.52 -17.51
CA SER A 357 -2.36 28.30 -17.62
C SER A 357 -2.06 27.92 -19.06
N ALA A 358 -3.08 27.93 -19.92
CA ALA A 358 -2.91 27.66 -21.34
C ALA A 358 -1.95 28.66 -22.00
N LEU A 359 -2.07 29.95 -21.68
CA LEU A 359 -1.17 30.98 -22.19
C LEU A 359 0.28 30.73 -21.76
N TYR A 360 0.52 30.41 -20.48
CA TYR A 360 1.87 30.08 -20.01
C TYR A 360 2.43 28.81 -20.68
N GLY A 361 1.58 27.83 -20.98
CA GLY A 361 1.97 26.65 -21.74
C GLY A 361 2.40 26.99 -23.17
N VAL A 362 1.59 27.77 -23.89
CA VAL A 362 1.93 28.25 -25.24
C VAL A 362 3.24 29.05 -25.22
N LEU A 363 3.42 29.95 -24.25
CA LEU A 363 4.65 30.72 -24.11
C LEU A 363 5.87 29.84 -23.81
N ALA A 364 5.72 28.80 -22.97
CA ALA A 364 6.77 27.84 -22.69
C ALA A 364 7.13 27.04 -23.94
N GLY A 365 6.13 26.52 -24.66
CA GLY A 365 6.33 25.81 -25.93
C GLY A 365 7.03 26.69 -26.97
N ALA A 366 6.59 27.93 -27.15
CA ALA A 366 7.23 28.89 -28.05
C ALA A 366 8.68 29.18 -27.66
N ALA A 367 8.96 29.39 -26.38
CA ALA A 367 10.32 29.61 -25.88
C ALA A 367 11.22 28.38 -26.12
N ILE A 368 10.70 27.18 -25.95
CA ILE A 368 11.40 25.93 -26.27
C ILE A 368 11.72 25.84 -27.77
N ILE A 369 10.74 26.12 -28.65
CA ILE A 369 10.95 26.12 -30.11
C ILE A 369 12.03 27.13 -30.49
N ILE A 370 11.93 28.37 -30.00
CA ILE A 370 12.91 29.44 -30.30
C ILE A 370 14.31 29.00 -29.86
N PHE A 371 14.45 28.47 -28.64
CA PHE A 371 15.73 27.98 -28.15
C PHE A 371 16.28 26.83 -29.01
N SER A 372 15.42 25.86 -29.35
CA SER A 372 15.79 24.73 -30.22
C SER A 372 16.27 25.20 -31.59
N LEU A 373 15.59 26.16 -32.23
CA LEU A 373 15.99 26.72 -33.52
C LEU A 373 17.31 27.50 -33.46
N MET A 374 17.59 28.19 -32.35
CA MET A 374 18.85 28.93 -32.17
C MET A 374 20.07 28.00 -31.99
N VAL A 375 19.86 26.81 -31.43
CA VAL A 375 20.93 25.93 -30.98
C VAL A 375 21.15 24.73 -31.91
N SER A 376 20.09 24.14 -32.47
CA SER A 376 20.13 22.94 -33.32
C SER A 376 21.16 23.04 -34.46
N LYS A 377 21.09 24.11 -35.27
CA LYS A 377 22.04 24.31 -36.39
C LYS A 377 23.49 24.44 -35.94
N ARG A 378 23.74 25.04 -34.77
CA ARG A 378 25.10 25.25 -34.22
C ARG A 378 25.69 23.97 -33.64
N LEU A 379 24.83 23.06 -33.20
CA LEU A 379 25.21 21.76 -32.67
C LEU A 379 25.24 20.66 -33.75
N GLY A 380 24.97 20.99 -35.01
CA GLY A 380 24.94 20.02 -36.11
C GLY A 380 23.78 19.03 -36.03
N VAL A 381 22.70 19.38 -35.32
CA VAL A 381 21.53 18.52 -35.17
C VAL A 381 20.74 18.53 -36.47
N ASP A 382 20.63 17.37 -37.11
CA ASP A 382 19.76 17.15 -38.26
C ASP A 382 18.45 16.50 -37.80
N ASN A 383 17.35 17.25 -37.94
CA ASN A 383 16.02 16.77 -37.57
C ASN A 383 15.29 16.09 -38.74
N SER A 384 15.90 15.97 -39.93
CA SER A 384 15.26 15.42 -41.12
C SER A 384 14.93 13.92 -41.03
N SER A 385 15.56 13.21 -40.09
CA SER A 385 15.33 11.78 -39.82
C SER A 385 14.23 11.52 -38.78
N LEU A 386 13.70 12.56 -38.12
CA LEU A 386 12.65 12.40 -37.12
C LEU A 386 11.28 12.24 -37.80
N ASN A 387 10.72 11.04 -37.72
CA ASN A 387 9.33 10.79 -38.08
C ASN A 387 8.41 11.28 -36.96
N GLU A 388 7.96 12.53 -37.06
CA GLU A 388 6.92 13.03 -36.16
C GLU A 388 5.60 12.29 -36.44
N PRO A 389 4.95 11.72 -35.41
CA PRO A 389 3.66 11.05 -35.58
C PRO A 389 2.57 12.00 -36.09
N SER A 390 1.51 11.44 -36.65
CA SER A 390 0.33 12.21 -37.08
C SER A 390 -0.21 13.12 -35.98
N TRP A 391 -0.71 14.31 -36.35
CA TRP A 391 -1.15 15.35 -35.42
C TRP A 391 -2.10 14.86 -34.32
N TRP A 392 -3.01 13.92 -34.62
CA TRP A 392 -3.97 13.39 -33.65
C TRP A 392 -3.30 12.50 -32.59
N LEU A 393 -2.27 11.76 -32.97
CA LEU A 393 -1.40 11.04 -32.02
C LEU A 393 -0.67 12.03 -31.13
N GLY A 394 -0.18 13.14 -31.70
CA GLY A 394 0.40 14.24 -30.95
C GLY A 394 -0.55 14.80 -29.88
N VAL A 395 -1.83 15.03 -30.22
CA VAL A 395 -2.84 15.52 -29.27
C VAL A 395 -3.09 14.52 -28.12
N ILE A 396 -3.35 13.24 -28.43
CA ILE A 396 -3.63 12.26 -27.37
C ILE A 396 -2.39 11.94 -26.52
N GLY A 397 -1.22 11.89 -27.15
CA GLY A 397 0.07 11.71 -26.48
C GLY A 397 0.34 12.87 -25.52
N SER A 398 0.11 14.11 -25.95
CA SER A 398 0.21 15.33 -25.12
C SER A 398 -0.68 15.27 -23.89
N PHE A 399 -1.94 14.80 -24.04
CA PHE A 399 -2.84 14.66 -22.89
C PHE A 399 -2.29 13.66 -21.88
N GLY A 400 -1.84 12.50 -22.36
CA GLY A 400 -1.33 11.47 -21.48
C GLY A 400 -0.02 11.85 -20.81
N ALA A 401 0.93 12.44 -21.55
CA ALA A 401 2.21 12.93 -21.03
C ALA A 401 1.96 13.99 -19.94
N ALA A 402 1.13 15.00 -20.24
CA ALA A 402 0.77 16.03 -19.28
C ALA A 402 0.14 15.47 -17.99
N VAL A 403 -0.68 14.42 -18.06
CA VAL A 403 -1.25 13.82 -16.84
C VAL A 403 -0.21 13.04 -16.05
N ASN A 404 0.51 12.12 -16.72
CA ASN A 404 1.39 11.16 -16.07
C ASN A 404 2.62 11.87 -15.49
N GLU A 405 3.25 12.75 -16.26
CA GLU A 405 4.45 13.47 -15.84
C GLU A 405 4.13 14.48 -14.72
N GLU A 406 3.03 15.22 -14.80
CA GLU A 406 2.66 16.15 -13.73
C GLU A 406 2.29 15.40 -12.44
N SER A 407 1.77 14.17 -12.53
CA SER A 407 1.52 13.34 -11.35
C SER A 407 2.82 12.94 -10.65
N ILE A 408 3.87 12.60 -11.41
CA ILE A 408 5.17 12.18 -10.87
C ILE A 408 5.99 13.39 -10.42
N PHE A 409 6.25 14.35 -11.31
CA PHE A 409 7.23 15.41 -11.05
C PHE A 409 6.65 16.56 -10.23
N ARG A 410 5.37 16.89 -10.41
CA ARG A 410 4.73 18.00 -9.69
C ARG A 410 4.04 17.48 -8.44
N LEU A 411 3.04 16.63 -8.59
CA LEU A 411 2.27 16.15 -7.44
C LEU A 411 3.14 15.35 -6.48
N PHE A 412 3.96 14.39 -6.93
CA PHE A 412 4.84 13.64 -6.03
C PHE A 412 6.16 14.37 -5.72
N LEU A 413 7.05 14.59 -6.70
CA LEU A 413 8.43 15.01 -6.44
C LEU A 413 8.53 16.42 -5.83
N ILE A 414 7.86 17.43 -6.39
CA ILE A 414 7.87 18.78 -5.77
C ILE A 414 7.26 18.74 -4.37
N THR A 415 6.16 18.02 -4.15
CA THR A 415 5.56 17.88 -2.81
C THR A 415 6.52 17.22 -1.82
N PHE A 416 7.22 16.17 -2.24
CA PHE A 416 8.22 15.48 -1.44
C PHE A 416 9.38 16.40 -1.08
N LEU A 417 9.93 17.13 -2.05
CA LEU A 417 11.04 18.08 -1.84
C LEU A 417 10.63 19.23 -0.91
N ILE A 418 9.44 19.81 -1.09
CA ILE A 418 8.91 20.83 -0.17
C ILE A 418 8.81 20.25 1.24
N TRP A 419 8.23 19.05 1.40
CA TRP A 419 8.11 18.40 2.71
C TRP A 419 9.48 18.17 3.37
N MET A 420 10.46 17.69 2.60
CA MET A 420 11.83 17.45 3.07
C MET A 420 12.48 18.76 3.54
N PHE A 421 12.42 19.81 2.74
CA PHE A 421 12.99 21.12 3.11
C PHE A 421 12.27 21.77 4.29
N MET A 422 10.95 21.59 4.42
CA MET A 422 10.21 22.04 5.60
C MET A 422 10.70 21.35 6.88
N LYS A 423 11.15 20.09 6.81
CA LYS A 423 11.75 19.39 7.95
C LYS A 423 13.11 19.94 8.33
N LEU A 424 13.90 20.37 7.36
CA LEU A 424 15.23 20.96 7.59
C LEU A 424 15.16 22.41 8.09
N LYS A 425 14.25 23.24 7.55
CA LYS A 425 14.17 24.69 7.83
C LYS A 425 12.99 25.13 8.72
N LYS A 426 12.29 24.19 9.38
CA LYS A 426 11.11 24.44 10.25
C LYS A 426 10.03 25.35 9.64
N GLY A 427 9.72 25.20 8.34
CA GLY A 427 8.65 25.97 7.70
C GLY A 427 8.68 25.94 6.18
N ARG A 428 7.58 26.38 5.55
CA ARG A 428 7.48 26.55 4.09
C ARG A 428 7.70 28.02 3.75
N SER A 429 8.65 28.30 2.85
CA SER A 429 8.92 29.64 2.35
C SER A 429 8.92 29.68 0.82
N THR A 430 8.92 30.89 0.25
CA THR A 430 9.11 31.09 -1.19
C THR A 430 10.42 30.46 -1.67
N PHE A 431 11.49 30.57 -0.88
CA PHE A 431 12.77 29.93 -1.19
C PHE A 431 12.62 28.40 -1.26
N THR A 432 11.98 27.79 -0.27
CA THR A 432 11.70 26.34 -0.25
C THR A 432 10.95 25.88 -1.50
N ASN A 433 9.94 26.64 -1.92
CA ASN A 433 9.15 26.33 -3.12
C ASN A 433 10.02 26.37 -4.39
N TRP A 434 10.76 27.46 -4.60
CA TRP A 434 11.60 27.59 -5.80
C TRP A 434 12.75 26.60 -5.83
N THR A 435 13.39 26.29 -4.69
CA THR A 435 14.41 25.23 -4.64
C THR A 435 13.82 23.88 -5.03
N ALA A 436 12.61 23.54 -4.55
CA ALA A 436 11.94 22.31 -4.95
C ALA A 436 11.58 22.28 -6.45
N ILE A 437 11.09 23.40 -6.99
CA ILE A 437 10.79 23.54 -8.43
C ILE A 437 12.05 23.34 -9.28
N ILE A 438 13.15 24.04 -8.95
CA ILE A 438 14.40 23.98 -9.71
C ILE A 438 14.97 22.56 -9.68
N LEU A 439 15.05 21.94 -8.50
CA LEU A 439 15.56 20.57 -8.38
C LEU A 439 14.68 19.56 -9.11
N ALA A 440 13.36 19.66 -9.00
CA ALA A 440 12.45 18.79 -9.75
C ALA A 440 12.58 18.99 -11.27
N SER A 441 12.80 20.24 -11.73
CA SER A 441 13.00 20.55 -13.15
C SER A 441 14.32 19.98 -13.69
N LEU A 442 15.37 19.97 -12.88
CA LEU A 442 16.64 19.32 -13.22
C LEU A 442 16.47 17.80 -13.33
N VAL A 443 15.79 17.18 -12.36
CA VAL A 443 15.50 15.73 -12.41
C VAL A 443 14.63 15.41 -13.62
N PHE A 444 13.62 16.23 -13.92
CA PHE A 444 12.78 16.09 -15.10
C PHE A 444 13.61 16.14 -16.39
N GLY A 445 14.52 17.12 -16.53
CA GLY A 445 15.42 17.18 -17.68
C GLY A 445 16.37 15.99 -17.78
N LEU A 446 16.90 15.50 -16.66
CA LEU A 446 17.75 14.30 -16.64
C LEU A 446 17.00 13.02 -17.05
N MET A 447 15.71 12.91 -16.74
CA MET A 447 14.89 11.76 -17.14
C MET A 447 14.67 11.66 -18.66
N HIS A 448 14.91 12.73 -19.41
CA HIS A 448 14.87 12.74 -20.87
C HIS A 448 16.17 12.26 -21.53
N TYR A 449 17.21 11.93 -20.73
CA TYR A 449 18.50 11.49 -21.24
C TYR A 449 18.41 10.24 -22.11
N SER A 450 17.63 9.23 -21.71
CA SER A 450 17.52 7.97 -22.46
C SER A 450 17.03 8.23 -23.89
N VAL A 451 15.92 8.97 -24.03
CA VAL A 451 15.32 9.34 -25.31
C VAL A 451 16.24 10.25 -26.13
N ALA A 452 16.91 11.21 -25.49
CA ALA A 452 17.87 12.06 -26.19
C ALA A 452 19.06 11.24 -26.73
N SER A 453 19.58 10.30 -25.94
CA SER A 453 20.73 9.46 -26.30
C SER A 453 20.43 8.38 -27.34
N SER A 454 19.15 8.00 -27.52
CA SER A 454 18.75 7.11 -28.62
C SER A 454 18.61 7.84 -29.95
N ALA A 455 18.31 9.14 -29.93
CA ALA A 455 18.13 9.95 -31.13
C ALA A 455 19.40 10.69 -31.57
N TYR A 456 20.29 11.05 -30.65
CA TYR A 456 21.47 11.87 -30.93
C TYR A 456 22.72 11.40 -30.19
N GLU A 457 23.89 11.69 -30.75
CA GLU A 457 25.16 11.53 -30.04
C GLU A 457 25.26 12.55 -28.89
N MET A 458 25.46 12.08 -27.65
CA MET A 458 25.47 12.95 -26.47
C MET A 458 26.77 13.75 -26.29
N THR A 459 26.93 14.79 -27.10
CA THR A 459 27.91 15.85 -26.82
C THR A 459 27.50 16.69 -25.61
N LEU A 460 28.46 17.40 -24.99
CA LEU A 460 28.16 18.32 -23.89
C LEU A 460 27.12 19.38 -24.30
N GLY A 461 27.17 19.87 -25.54
CA GLY A 461 26.22 20.85 -26.06
C GLY A 461 24.80 20.30 -26.14
N ILE A 462 24.62 19.07 -26.63
CA ILE A 462 23.31 18.42 -26.73
C ILE A 462 22.77 18.09 -25.33
N PHE A 463 23.63 17.58 -24.43
CA PHE A 463 23.27 17.32 -23.04
C PHE A 463 22.77 18.57 -22.32
N VAL A 464 23.49 19.70 -22.42
CA VAL A 464 23.07 20.98 -21.82
C VAL A 464 21.78 21.49 -22.47
N SER A 465 21.64 21.38 -23.79
CA SER A 465 20.45 21.83 -24.51
C SER A 465 19.20 21.04 -24.10
N MET A 466 19.32 19.72 -23.96
CA MET A 466 18.28 18.84 -23.43
C MET A 466 17.86 19.27 -22.03
N LEU A 467 18.82 19.56 -21.13
CA LEU A 467 18.51 20.03 -19.78
C LEU A 467 17.79 21.38 -19.79
N VAL A 468 18.17 22.31 -20.68
CA VAL A 468 17.55 23.63 -20.78
C VAL A 468 16.12 23.55 -21.30
N ILE A 469 15.89 22.82 -22.41
CA ILE A 469 14.56 22.66 -23.04
C ILE A 469 13.57 22.04 -22.05
N ASN A 470 13.92 20.88 -21.47
CA ASN A 470 13.05 20.19 -20.53
C ASN A 470 12.93 20.95 -19.19
N GLY A 471 14.03 21.57 -18.74
CA GLY A 471 14.05 22.38 -17.52
C GLY A 471 13.16 23.61 -17.61
N LEU A 472 13.03 24.25 -18.78
CA LEU A 472 12.16 25.41 -18.97
C LEU A 472 10.69 25.05 -18.72
N GLY A 473 10.19 23.97 -19.34
CA GLY A 473 8.86 23.42 -19.06
C GLY A 473 8.73 22.98 -17.59
N GLY A 474 9.77 22.30 -17.08
CA GLY A 474 10.01 22.01 -15.66
C GLY A 474 9.59 23.14 -14.72
N ILE A 475 10.23 24.29 -14.92
CA ILE A 475 10.11 25.46 -14.06
C ILE A 475 8.72 26.09 -14.18
N VAL A 476 8.21 26.28 -15.40
CA VAL A 476 6.91 26.92 -15.64
C VAL A 476 5.78 26.09 -15.02
N PHE A 477 5.71 24.79 -15.33
CA PHE A 477 4.63 23.94 -14.81
C PHE A 477 4.79 23.71 -13.30
N GLY A 478 6.02 23.62 -12.80
CA GLY A 478 6.31 23.55 -11.36
C GLY A 478 5.81 24.79 -10.60
N ALA A 479 5.99 25.99 -11.15
CA ALA A 479 5.45 27.21 -10.58
C ALA A 479 3.91 27.22 -10.59
N LEU A 480 3.27 26.85 -11.71
CA LEU A 480 1.82 26.76 -11.80
C LEU A 480 1.25 25.74 -10.80
N PHE A 481 1.89 24.59 -10.63
CA PHE A 481 1.51 23.59 -9.64
C PHE A 481 1.55 24.15 -8.21
N VAL A 482 2.67 24.77 -7.83
CA VAL A 482 2.90 25.27 -6.48
C VAL A 482 1.96 26.42 -6.10
N TYR A 483 1.72 27.34 -7.04
CA TYR A 483 1.00 28.60 -6.77
C TYR A 483 -0.47 28.56 -7.17
N ILE A 484 -0.88 27.69 -8.10
CA ILE A 484 -2.26 27.61 -8.59
C ILE A 484 -2.88 26.24 -8.32
N GLY A 485 -2.25 25.15 -8.74
CA GLY A 485 -2.68 23.77 -8.51
C GLY A 485 -2.30 22.79 -9.63
N LEU A 486 -2.44 21.50 -9.38
CA LEU A 486 -2.05 20.43 -10.30
C LEU A 486 -2.73 20.50 -11.67
N GLU A 487 -4.03 20.68 -11.70
CA GLU A 487 -4.81 20.68 -12.95
C GLU A 487 -4.40 21.82 -13.88
N PHE A 488 -3.94 22.93 -13.30
CA PHE A 488 -3.43 24.09 -14.01
C PHE A 488 -2.03 23.88 -14.57
N ALA A 489 -1.22 23.02 -13.94
CA ALA A 489 0.05 22.58 -14.49
C ALA A 489 -0.15 21.58 -15.63
N ILE A 490 -1.09 20.64 -15.49
CA ILE A 490 -1.51 19.71 -16.56
C ILE A 490 -1.99 20.49 -17.79
N ILE A 491 -2.85 21.51 -17.62
CA ILE A 491 -3.32 22.33 -18.74
C ILE A 491 -2.15 23.03 -19.44
N ALA A 492 -1.23 23.63 -18.68
CA ALA A 492 -0.10 24.34 -19.25
C ALA A 492 0.84 23.39 -20.01
N HIS A 493 1.15 22.24 -19.41
CA HIS A 493 1.95 21.18 -20.04
C HIS A 493 1.30 20.72 -21.34
N PHE A 494 0.03 20.31 -21.29
CA PHE A 494 -0.72 19.90 -22.47
C PHE A 494 -0.65 20.95 -23.59
N THR A 495 -0.85 22.24 -23.28
CA THR A 495 -0.78 23.29 -24.30
C THR A 495 0.64 23.58 -24.82
N ALA A 496 1.67 23.34 -24.02
CA ALA A 496 3.06 23.41 -24.47
C ALA A 496 3.34 22.27 -25.46
N ASP A 497 2.88 21.05 -25.16
CA ASP A 497 3.04 19.89 -26.04
C ASP A 497 2.26 20.04 -27.35
N ILE A 498 1.04 20.60 -27.31
CA ILE A 498 0.33 20.96 -28.54
C ILE A 498 1.15 21.95 -29.38
N THR A 499 1.81 22.91 -28.74
CA THR A 499 2.68 23.85 -29.45
C THR A 499 3.87 23.13 -30.10
N LEU A 500 4.45 22.16 -29.40
CA LEU A 500 5.67 21.44 -29.82
C LEU A 500 5.42 20.31 -30.82
N HIS A 501 4.39 19.49 -30.62
CA HIS A 501 4.15 18.22 -31.32
C HIS A 501 3.01 18.29 -32.34
N VAL A 502 2.26 19.40 -32.38
CA VAL A 502 1.17 19.59 -33.34
C VAL A 502 1.40 20.82 -34.18
N ILE A 503 1.53 21.99 -33.54
CA ILE A 503 1.67 23.27 -34.25
C ILE A 503 3.06 23.39 -34.88
N GLY A 504 4.13 23.06 -34.16
CA GLY A 504 5.51 23.12 -34.65
C GLY A 504 5.72 22.35 -35.97
N PRO A 505 5.42 21.04 -36.03
CA PRO A 505 5.56 20.24 -37.24
C PRO A 505 4.71 20.75 -38.39
N PHE A 506 3.46 21.14 -38.13
CA PHE A 506 2.57 21.72 -39.14
C PHE A 506 3.14 23.00 -39.76
N ILE A 507 3.70 23.90 -38.94
CA ILE A 507 4.34 25.11 -39.42
C ILE A 507 5.58 24.77 -40.27
N ALA A 508 6.41 23.82 -39.83
CA ALA A 508 7.60 23.39 -40.56
C ALA A 508 7.26 22.78 -41.93
N GLU A 509 6.22 21.95 -41.99
CA GLU A 509 5.72 21.34 -43.22
C GLU A 509 5.24 22.40 -44.23
N VAL A 510 4.41 23.35 -43.79
CA VAL A 510 3.91 24.46 -44.63
C VAL A 510 5.06 25.31 -45.20
N PHE A 511 6.08 25.61 -44.39
CA PHE A 511 7.24 26.37 -44.87
C PHE A 511 8.20 25.56 -45.76
N SER A 512 8.17 24.23 -45.69
CA SER A 512 8.95 23.35 -46.58
C SER A 512 8.28 23.13 -47.94
N LEU A 513 6.95 23.06 -47.99
CA LEU A 513 6.14 22.92 -49.21
C LEU A 513 6.02 24.21 -50.03
N GLY A 514 6.35 25.37 -49.43
CA GLY A 514 6.37 26.67 -50.10
C GLY A 514 7.70 27.02 -50.78
N LYS A 515 8.63 26.07 -50.95
CA LYS A 515 9.91 26.23 -51.64
C LYS A 515 10.00 25.44 -52.94
#